data_AF-A0A6I3MYI2-F1
#
_entry.id   AF-A0A6I3MYI2-F1
#
_cell.length_a   1.000
_cell.length_b   1.000
_cell.length_c   1.000
_cell.angle_alpha   90.00
_cell.angle_beta   90.00
_cell.angle_gamma   90.00
#
_symmetry.space_group_name_H-M   'P 1'
#
loop_
_entity.id
_entity.type
_entity.pdbx_description
1 polymer ?
#
loop_
_entity_poly.entity_id
_entity_poly.type
_entity_poly.pdbx_seq_one_letter_code
_entity_poly.pdbx_strand_id
1 'polypeptide(L)'
;MARAMTSMYERMRQEIVVGGGAEEETNAPSTSRAVLSALVIGALLVWLGVKNVWTLVFVAGLLASIFLHEVGHFVTARRTGMKATQFFMGFGPRLWSRQKGEVEYGFRAIPLGAFVRIIGMNGLDEVEPEDEQRAYRNKSFPRQLLVITAGSLMHMIIALALFIGVYGLAGRYDDTGK
;
A
#
# COMPACT_ATOMS: atom_id res chain seq x y z
N MET A 1 13.74 -32.84 -27.99
CA MET A 1 13.41 -32.43 -26.61
C MET A 1 13.16 -30.93 -26.61
N ALA A 2 11.89 -30.53 -26.54
CA ALA A 2 11.44 -29.16 -26.84
C ALA A 2 11.75 -28.20 -25.68
N ARG A 3 12.51 -27.15 -25.98
CA ARG A 3 12.81 -26.02 -25.10
C ARG A 3 11.71 -24.98 -25.31
N ALA A 4 10.71 -24.95 -24.42
CA ALA A 4 9.55 -24.08 -24.56
C ALA A 4 9.97 -22.60 -24.45
N MET A 5 9.82 -21.87 -25.56
CA MET A 5 9.83 -20.41 -25.58
C MET A 5 8.57 -19.91 -24.87
N THR A 6 8.70 -19.55 -23.59
CA THR A 6 7.65 -18.82 -22.87
C THR A 6 7.41 -17.49 -23.58
N SER A 7 6.18 -17.22 -24.00
CA SER A 7 5.88 -16.00 -24.76
C SER A 7 5.92 -14.77 -23.84
N MET A 8 6.33 -13.62 -24.37
CA MET A 8 6.33 -12.33 -23.66
C MET A 8 4.98 -12.04 -22.98
N TYR A 9 3.88 -12.51 -23.57
CA TYR A 9 2.53 -12.41 -23.02
C TYR A 9 2.35 -13.22 -21.73
N GLU A 10 2.90 -14.42 -21.64
CA GLU A 10 2.82 -15.23 -20.42
C GLU A 10 3.61 -14.61 -19.28
N ARG A 11 4.80 -14.07 -19.57
CA ARG A 11 5.63 -13.36 -18.60
C ARG A 11 4.95 -12.07 -18.11
N MET A 12 4.43 -11.26 -19.03
CA MET A 12 3.70 -10.03 -18.68
C MET A 12 2.41 -10.33 -17.91
N ARG A 13 1.72 -11.43 -18.25
CA ARG A 13 0.55 -11.91 -17.49
C ARG A 13 0.95 -12.36 -16.08
N GLN A 14 2.05 -13.07 -15.90
CA GLN A 14 2.53 -13.49 -14.58
C GLN A 14 2.98 -12.29 -13.73
N GLU A 15 3.71 -11.33 -14.31
CA GLU A 15 4.14 -10.11 -13.61
C GLU A 15 2.95 -9.24 -13.13
N ILE A 16 1.90 -9.11 -13.94
CA ILE A 16 0.70 -8.34 -13.59
C ILE A 16 -0.20 -9.13 -12.61
N VAL A 17 -0.27 -10.45 -12.71
CA VAL A 17 -1.18 -11.32 -11.92
C VAL A 17 -0.61 -11.70 -10.55
N VAL A 18 0.70 -11.70 -10.35
CA VAL A 18 1.35 -12.06 -9.06
C VAL A 18 1.34 -10.90 -8.05
N GLY A 19 0.86 -9.71 -8.44
CA GLY A 19 0.64 -8.61 -7.51
C GLY A 19 1.94 -8.17 -6.81
N GLY A 20 2.95 -7.79 -7.60
CA GLY A 20 4.14 -7.05 -7.14
C GLY A 20 5.01 -7.71 -6.05
N GLY A 21 4.71 -8.95 -5.64
CA GLY A 21 5.28 -9.54 -4.43
C GLY A 21 6.44 -10.50 -4.64
N ALA A 22 6.62 -11.09 -5.83
CA ALA A 22 7.52 -12.24 -5.98
C ALA A 22 8.64 -12.12 -7.04
N GLU A 23 8.66 -11.09 -7.91
CA GLU A 23 9.70 -10.99 -8.96
C GLU A 23 10.37 -9.62 -9.08
N GLU A 24 10.33 -8.78 -8.05
CA GLU A 24 11.13 -7.55 -8.06
C GLU A 24 12.66 -7.82 -7.95
N GLU A 25 13.09 -9.07 -7.70
CA GLU A 25 14.52 -9.42 -7.66
C GLU A 25 15.19 -9.56 -9.04
N THR A 26 14.44 -9.85 -10.13
CA THR A 26 15.08 -10.13 -11.43
C THR A 26 15.25 -8.91 -12.34
N ASN A 27 14.50 -7.82 -12.09
CA ASN A 27 14.59 -6.55 -12.81
C ASN A 27 14.58 -5.34 -11.87
N ALA A 28 15.17 -5.46 -10.68
CA ALA A 28 15.35 -4.30 -9.81
C ALA A 28 16.17 -3.22 -10.55
N PRO A 29 15.73 -1.94 -10.57
CA PRO A 29 16.64 -0.86 -10.95
C PRO A 29 17.88 -0.98 -10.05
N SER A 30 19.08 -0.86 -10.63
CA SER A 30 20.31 -0.96 -9.85
C SER A 30 20.15 -0.13 -8.57
N THR A 31 20.60 -0.63 -7.42
CA THR A 31 20.42 0.04 -6.12
C THR A 31 20.74 1.53 -6.21
N SER A 32 21.72 1.91 -7.02
CA SER A 32 22.05 3.29 -7.39
C SER A 32 20.89 4.08 -8.00
N ARG A 33 20.14 3.55 -8.97
CA ARG A 33 18.99 4.24 -9.59
C ARG A 33 17.82 4.45 -8.62
N ALA A 34 17.55 3.48 -7.75
CA ALA A 34 16.51 3.62 -6.73
C ALA A 34 16.90 4.59 -5.60
N VAL A 35 18.18 4.59 -5.21
CA VAL A 35 18.72 5.58 -4.28
C VAL A 35 18.68 6.97 -4.91
N LEU A 36 19.05 7.11 -6.19
CA LEU A 36 18.95 8.37 -6.91
C LEU A 36 17.51 8.89 -6.99
N SER A 37 16.52 8.05 -7.30
CA SER A 37 15.12 8.48 -7.33
C SER A 37 14.61 8.89 -5.96
N ALA A 38 14.97 8.16 -4.90
CA ALA A 38 14.65 8.52 -3.53
C ALA A 38 15.27 9.88 -3.13
N LEU A 39 16.52 10.13 -3.50
CA LEU A 39 17.22 11.41 -3.25
C LEU A 39 16.58 12.57 -4.02
N VAL A 40 16.22 12.37 -5.29
CA VAL A 40 15.54 13.39 -6.11
C VAL A 40 14.18 13.73 -5.54
N ILE A 41 13.38 12.73 -5.15
CA ILE A 41 12.09 12.94 -4.50
C ILE A 41 12.28 13.68 -3.17
N GLY A 42 13.26 13.28 -2.36
CA GLY A 42 13.59 13.95 -1.11
C GLY A 42 13.96 15.43 -1.32
N ALA A 43 14.83 15.72 -2.29
CA ALA A 43 15.22 17.08 -2.64
C ALA A 43 14.03 17.91 -3.13
N LEU A 44 13.15 17.31 -3.94
CA LEU A 44 11.92 17.96 -4.42
C LEU A 44 10.98 18.31 -3.26
N LEU A 45 10.77 17.39 -2.30
CA LEU A 45 9.94 17.64 -1.13
C LEU A 45 10.51 18.76 -0.25
N VAL A 46 11.83 18.77 -0.03
CA VAL A 46 12.50 19.84 0.73
C VAL A 46 12.34 21.19 0.01
N TRP A 47 12.58 21.22 -1.30
CA TRP A 47 12.40 22.42 -2.10
C TRP A 47 10.95 22.94 -2.06
N LEU A 48 9.98 22.03 -2.15
CA LEU A 48 8.56 22.35 -2.04
C LEU A 48 8.23 22.95 -0.67
N GLY A 49 8.77 22.39 0.42
CA GLY A 49 8.58 22.88 1.78
C GLY A 49 9.16 24.28 2.00
N VAL A 50 10.32 24.59 1.43
CA VAL A 50 10.92 25.92 1.49
C VAL A 50 10.11 26.94 0.68
N LYS A 51 9.53 26.52 -0.46
CA LYS A 51 8.70 27.40 -1.30
C LYS A 51 7.32 27.66 -0.73
N ASN A 52 6.66 26.61 -0.23
CA ASN A 52 5.31 26.70 0.33
C ASN A 52 5.05 25.54 1.31
N VAL A 53 5.06 25.86 2.59
CA VAL A 53 4.79 24.92 3.68
C VAL A 53 3.43 24.22 3.51
N TRP A 54 2.41 24.91 2.99
CA TRP A 54 1.07 24.32 2.79
C TRP A 54 1.07 23.22 1.74
N THR A 55 1.88 23.36 0.69
CA THR A 55 2.01 22.31 -0.33
C THR A 55 2.70 21.07 0.25
N LEU A 56 3.71 21.26 1.11
CA LEU A 56 4.34 20.14 1.82
C LEU A 56 3.35 19.42 2.74
N VAL A 57 2.55 20.16 3.51
CA VAL A 57 1.49 19.58 4.36
C VAL A 57 0.48 18.79 3.54
N PHE A 58 0.06 19.33 2.39
CA PHE A 58 -0.84 18.62 1.47
C PHE A 58 -0.22 17.31 0.95
N VAL A 59 1.03 17.32 0.48
CA VAL A 59 1.71 16.12 0.00
C VAL A 59 1.90 15.09 1.11
N ALA A 60 2.29 15.52 2.31
CA ALA A 60 2.40 14.64 3.47
C ALA A 60 1.04 14.02 3.84
N GLY A 61 -0.04 14.80 3.78
CA GLY A 61 -1.40 14.33 3.97
C GLY A 61 -1.82 13.28 2.93
N LEU A 62 -1.45 13.47 1.66
CA LEU A 62 -1.71 12.49 0.60
C LEU A 62 -0.98 11.17 0.84
N LEU A 63 0.32 11.23 1.18
CA LEU A 63 1.11 10.04 1.51
C LEU A 63 0.53 9.31 2.73
N ALA A 64 0.13 10.05 3.76
CA ALA A 64 -0.56 9.50 4.92
C ALA A 64 -1.91 8.85 4.52
N SER A 65 -2.70 9.48 3.65
CA SER A 65 -3.97 8.93 3.18
C SER A 65 -3.80 7.59 2.49
N ILE A 66 -2.82 7.47 1.59
CA ILE A 66 -2.51 6.19 0.90
C ILE A 66 -2.06 5.14 1.90
N PHE A 67 -1.23 5.52 2.88
CA PHE A 67 -0.83 4.62 3.94
C PHE A 67 -2.03 4.13 4.76
N LEU A 68 -2.91 5.02 5.20
CA LEU A 68 -4.12 4.67 5.94
C LEU A 68 -5.06 3.79 5.12
N HIS A 69 -5.21 4.04 3.81
CA HIS A 69 -5.97 3.19 2.90
C HIS A 69 -5.53 1.72 2.97
N GLU A 70 -4.23 1.47 2.87
CA GLU A 70 -3.64 0.13 2.97
C GLU A 70 -3.80 -0.45 4.38
N VAL A 71 -3.70 0.37 5.43
CA VAL A 71 -4.03 -0.05 6.81
C VAL A 71 -5.47 -0.54 6.89
N GLY A 72 -6.42 0.08 6.17
CA GLY A 72 -7.80 -0.37 6.09
C GLY A 72 -7.93 -1.80 5.59
N HIS A 73 -7.27 -2.12 4.47
CA HIS A 73 -7.21 -3.48 3.94
C HIS A 73 -6.57 -4.46 4.92
N PHE A 74 -5.40 -4.12 5.45
CA PHE A 74 -4.64 -4.96 6.38
C PHE A 74 -5.42 -5.29 7.66
N VAL A 75 -6.00 -4.28 8.31
CA VAL A 75 -6.74 -4.45 9.57
C VAL A 75 -7.99 -5.28 9.33
N THR A 76 -8.71 -5.04 8.23
CA THR A 76 -9.94 -5.78 7.91
C THR A 76 -9.65 -7.24 7.56
N ALA A 77 -8.56 -7.51 6.83
CA ALA A 77 -8.13 -8.86 6.52
C ALA A 77 -7.84 -9.66 7.80
N ARG A 78 -7.08 -9.07 8.73
CA ARG A 78 -6.77 -9.74 10.01
C ARG A 78 -7.99 -9.94 10.89
N ARG A 79 -8.90 -8.95 10.94
CA ARG A 79 -10.15 -9.07 11.70
C ARG A 79 -11.10 -10.12 11.13
N THR A 80 -11.07 -10.35 9.81
CA THR A 80 -11.88 -11.39 9.15
C THR A 80 -11.22 -12.78 9.17
N GLY A 81 -10.07 -12.91 9.84
CA GLY A 81 -9.33 -14.17 9.98
C GLY A 81 -8.57 -14.58 8.72
N MET A 82 -8.29 -13.64 7.82
CA MET A 82 -7.37 -13.84 6.70
C MET A 82 -5.93 -13.62 7.16
N LYS A 83 -4.99 -14.32 6.54
CA LYS A 83 -3.56 -14.14 6.82
C LYS A 83 -2.98 -13.06 5.89
N ALA A 84 -2.37 -12.04 6.48
CA ALA A 84 -1.58 -11.06 5.76
C ALA A 84 -0.11 -11.34 6.06
N THR A 85 0.72 -11.43 5.02
CA THR A 85 2.13 -11.85 5.16
C THR A 85 3.10 -10.68 5.07
N GLN A 86 2.73 -9.62 4.36
CA GLN A 86 3.62 -8.48 4.14
C GLN A 86 2.85 -7.17 4.22
N PHE A 87 3.46 -6.16 4.83
CA PHE A 87 2.97 -4.79 4.90
C PHE A 87 4.17 -3.86 4.68
N PHE A 88 4.26 -3.27 3.49
CA PHE A 88 5.38 -2.42 3.11
C PHE A 88 4.92 -1.02 2.76
N MET A 89 5.70 -0.04 3.19
CA MET A 89 5.54 1.34 2.76
C MET A 89 6.51 1.64 1.62
N GLY A 90 5.98 2.16 0.53
CA GLY A 90 6.72 2.49 -0.67
C GLY A 90 6.89 1.35 -1.67
N PHE A 91 7.56 1.66 -2.77
CA PHE A 91 7.89 0.76 -3.89
C PHE A 91 9.40 0.69 -4.14
N GLY A 92 9.81 -0.28 -4.95
CA GLY A 92 11.22 -0.50 -5.31
C GLY A 92 11.99 -1.23 -4.21
N PRO A 93 13.33 -1.15 -4.22
CA PRO A 93 14.16 -2.02 -3.40
C PRO A 93 13.89 -1.82 -1.91
N ARG A 94 13.86 -2.94 -1.20
CA ARG A 94 13.70 -3.02 0.25
C ARG A 94 14.88 -2.30 0.93
N LEU A 95 14.60 -1.21 1.63
CA LEU A 95 15.60 -0.52 2.46
C LEU A 95 15.72 -1.21 3.81
N TRP A 96 14.59 -1.57 4.39
CA TRP A 96 14.52 -2.20 5.69
C TRP A 96 13.26 -3.05 5.81
N SER A 97 13.37 -4.21 6.45
CA SER A 97 12.22 -4.98 6.90
C SER A 97 12.45 -5.62 8.25
N ARG A 98 11.36 -5.89 8.97
CA ARG A 98 11.33 -6.60 10.23
C ARG A 98 10.11 -7.50 10.26
N GLN A 99 10.35 -8.78 10.52
CA GLN A 99 9.27 -9.74 10.74
C GLN A 99 8.74 -9.59 12.17
N LYS A 100 7.41 -9.48 12.31
CA LYS A 100 6.72 -9.48 13.60
C LYS A 100 5.54 -10.45 13.52
N GLY A 101 5.72 -11.62 14.12
CA GLY A 101 4.77 -12.73 14.01
C GLY A 101 4.71 -13.23 12.57
N GLU A 102 3.52 -13.27 12.00
CA GLU A 102 3.26 -13.72 10.62
C GLU A 102 3.40 -12.62 9.55
N VAL A 103 3.67 -11.37 9.95
CA VAL A 103 3.70 -10.20 9.05
C VAL A 103 5.12 -9.66 8.96
N GLU A 104 5.61 -9.50 7.74
CA GLU A 104 6.82 -8.74 7.44
C GLU A 104 6.47 -7.26 7.24
N TYR A 105 6.95 -6.41 8.15
CA TYR A 105 6.79 -4.96 8.05
C TYR A 105 8.05 -4.35 7.44
N GLY A 106 7.94 -3.37 6.56
CA GLY A 106 9.14 -2.70 6.05
C GLY A 106 8.92 -1.43 5.26
N PHE A 107 10.03 -0.83 4.85
CA PHE A 107 10.08 0.38 4.02
C PHE A 107 10.91 0.10 2.77
N ARG A 108 10.44 0.66 1.66
CA ARG A 108 11.10 0.61 0.35
C ARG A 108 11.56 2.00 -0.06
N ALA A 109 12.49 2.04 -1.01
CA ALA A 109 13.22 3.26 -1.34
C ALA A 109 12.34 4.40 -1.85
N ILE A 110 11.27 4.09 -2.57
CA ILE A 110 10.38 5.08 -3.16
C ILE A 110 9.15 5.22 -2.25
N PRO A 111 8.97 6.32 -1.52
CA PRO A 111 7.86 6.48 -0.56
C PRO A 111 6.49 6.69 -1.22
N LEU A 112 6.37 6.53 -2.54
CA LEU A 112 5.17 6.82 -3.33
C LEU A 112 4.17 5.66 -3.26
N GLY A 113 3.64 5.35 -2.07
CA GLY A 113 2.58 4.36 -1.88
C GLY A 113 2.83 3.43 -0.70
N ALA A 114 2.01 2.39 -0.60
CA ALA A 114 2.17 1.27 0.32
C ALA A 114 1.48 0.05 -0.31
N PHE A 115 1.80 -1.16 0.16
CA PHE A 115 1.06 -2.36 -0.24
C PHE A 115 0.96 -3.37 0.90
N VAL A 116 -0.10 -4.18 0.81
CA VAL A 116 -0.38 -5.27 1.74
C VAL A 116 -0.53 -6.56 0.95
N ARG A 117 0.17 -7.60 1.37
CA ARG A 117 0.04 -8.94 0.79
C ARG A 117 -0.87 -9.79 1.66
N ILE A 118 -2.03 -10.16 1.11
CA ILE A 118 -2.99 -11.09 1.72
C ILE A 118 -2.97 -12.38 0.89
N ILE A 119 -2.83 -13.52 1.55
CA ILE A 119 -2.71 -14.81 0.84
C ILE A 119 -3.99 -15.17 0.08
N GLY A 120 -3.83 -15.72 -1.12
CA GLY A 120 -4.93 -16.22 -1.93
C GLY A 120 -5.85 -15.13 -2.46
N MET A 121 -5.39 -13.87 -2.52
CA MET A 121 -6.05 -12.82 -3.29
C MET A 121 -5.90 -13.08 -4.80
N ASN A 122 -4.74 -13.57 -5.22
CA ASN A 122 -4.51 -13.99 -6.59
C ASN A 122 -4.70 -15.51 -6.70
N GLY A 123 -5.27 -15.96 -7.83
CA GLY A 123 -5.49 -17.39 -8.09
C GLY A 123 -4.19 -18.19 -8.25
N LEU A 124 -3.06 -17.51 -8.49
CA LEU A 124 -1.73 -18.11 -8.63
C LEU A 124 -0.90 -18.05 -7.34
N ASP A 125 -1.42 -17.45 -6.27
CA ASP A 125 -0.70 -17.44 -5.00
C ASP A 125 -0.56 -18.89 -4.49
N GLU A 126 0.69 -19.34 -4.36
CA GLU A 126 1.02 -20.55 -3.62
C GLU A 126 0.75 -20.30 -2.14
N VAL A 127 -0.18 -21.07 -1.58
CA VAL A 127 -0.56 -21.01 -0.18
C VAL A 127 -0.30 -22.38 0.41
N GLU A 128 0.36 -22.41 1.57
CA GLU A 128 0.60 -23.65 2.27
C GLU A 128 -0.74 -24.30 2.65
N PRO A 129 -0.88 -25.65 2.57
CA PRO A 129 -2.15 -26.32 2.82
C PRO A 129 -2.78 -25.98 4.17
N GLU A 130 -1.94 -25.69 5.17
CA GLU A 130 -2.35 -25.30 6.52
C GLU A 130 -2.98 -23.90 6.57
N ASP A 131 -2.53 -22.98 5.71
CA ASP A 131 -3.00 -21.60 5.62
C ASP A 131 -4.15 -21.42 4.62
N GLU A 132 -4.49 -22.44 3.84
CA GLU A 132 -5.53 -22.39 2.80
C GLU A 132 -6.88 -21.95 3.41
N GLN A 133 -7.24 -22.40 4.62
CA GLN A 133 -8.45 -21.94 5.31
C GLN A 133 -8.44 -20.44 5.68
N ARG A 134 -7.26 -19.82 5.75
CA ARG A 134 -7.04 -18.40 6.01
C ARG A 134 -6.79 -17.61 4.73
N ALA A 135 -6.77 -18.27 3.57
CA ALA A 135 -6.70 -17.63 2.27
C ALA A 135 -7.95 -16.80 2.00
N TYR A 136 -7.77 -15.67 1.33
CA TYR A 136 -8.85 -14.78 0.91
C TYR A 136 -9.93 -15.54 0.12
N ARG A 137 -9.51 -16.38 -0.84
CA ARG A 137 -10.40 -17.19 -1.70
C ARG A 137 -11.34 -18.14 -0.93
N ASN A 138 -10.94 -18.59 0.27
CA ASN A 138 -11.71 -19.55 1.07
C ASN A 138 -12.60 -18.88 2.13
N LYS A 139 -12.57 -17.55 2.25
CA LYS A 139 -13.51 -16.82 3.11
C LYS A 139 -14.85 -16.60 2.42
N SER A 140 -15.90 -16.38 3.23
CA SER A 140 -17.22 -16.04 2.72
C SER A 140 -17.23 -14.71 1.98
N PHE A 141 -18.12 -14.59 1.00
CA PHE A 141 -18.28 -13.41 0.15
C PHE A 141 -18.38 -12.08 0.92
N PRO A 142 -19.14 -11.95 2.03
CA PRO A 142 -19.19 -10.69 2.77
C PRO A 142 -17.84 -10.28 3.35
N ARG A 143 -17.00 -11.24 3.78
CA ARG A 143 -15.67 -10.95 4.34
C ARG A 143 -14.72 -10.51 3.23
N GLN A 144 -14.78 -11.16 2.09
CA GLN A 144 -14.06 -10.78 0.88
C GLN A 144 -14.41 -9.36 0.44
N LEU A 145 -15.70 -9.07 0.32
CA LEU A 145 -16.21 -7.75 -0.05
C LEU A 145 -15.78 -6.67 0.96
N LEU A 146 -15.88 -6.95 2.26
CA LEU A 146 -15.41 -6.03 3.30
C LEU A 146 -13.93 -5.70 3.14
N VAL A 147 -13.08 -6.70 2.87
CA VAL A 147 -11.64 -6.47 2.66
C VAL A 147 -11.38 -5.65 1.40
N ILE A 148 -12.02 -5.94 0.26
CA ILE A 148 -11.83 -5.15 -0.98
C ILE A 148 -12.33 -3.71 -0.81
N THR A 149 -13.42 -3.50 -0.07
CA THR A 149 -14.00 -2.17 0.12
C THR A 149 -13.39 -1.38 1.28
N ALA A 150 -12.61 -2.04 2.14
CA ALA A 150 -12.02 -1.45 3.34
C ALA A 150 -11.17 -0.21 3.05
N GLY A 151 -10.40 -0.22 1.96
CA GLY A 151 -9.60 0.93 1.58
C GLY A 151 -10.46 2.16 1.23
N SER A 152 -11.54 1.99 0.47
CA SER A 152 -12.48 3.07 0.15
C SER A 152 -13.23 3.56 1.38
N LEU A 153 -13.63 2.65 2.27
CA LEU A 153 -14.23 3.01 3.55
C LEU A 153 -13.26 3.83 4.41
N MET A 154 -11.98 3.52 4.39
CA MET A 154 -10.97 4.30 5.09
C MET A 154 -10.88 5.73 4.56
N HIS A 155 -10.95 5.94 3.23
CA HIS A 155 -11.02 7.30 2.67
C HIS A 155 -12.24 8.07 3.18
N MET A 156 -13.38 7.41 3.30
CA MET A 156 -14.58 8.04 3.88
C MET A 156 -14.38 8.44 5.35
N ILE A 157 -13.71 7.57 6.13
CA ILE A 157 -13.36 7.85 7.52
C ILE A 157 -12.38 9.04 7.62
N ILE A 158 -11.35 9.06 6.77
CA ILE A 158 -10.37 10.16 6.71
C ILE A 158 -11.09 11.47 6.36
N ALA A 159 -11.93 11.46 5.32
CA ALA A 159 -12.67 12.65 4.90
C ALA A 159 -13.56 13.19 6.03
N LEU A 160 -14.29 12.31 6.72
CA LEU A 160 -15.13 12.71 7.86
C LEU A 160 -14.30 13.24 9.03
N ALA A 161 -13.18 12.58 9.35
CA ALA A 161 -12.29 13.00 10.42
C ALA A 161 -11.63 14.35 10.13
N LEU A 162 -11.18 14.58 8.89
CA LEU A 162 -10.65 15.86 8.45
C LEU A 162 -11.71 16.94 8.44
N PHE A 163 -12.93 16.64 7.97
CA PHE A 163 -14.05 17.58 8.01
C PHE A 163 -14.35 18.02 9.45
N ILE A 164 -14.57 17.06 10.35
CA ILE A 164 -14.85 17.36 11.76
C ILE A 164 -13.67 18.09 12.41
N GLY A 165 -12.43 17.65 12.16
CA GLY A 165 -11.23 18.25 12.74
C GLY A 165 -11.01 19.69 12.29
N VAL A 166 -11.14 19.97 11.00
CA VAL A 166 -10.95 21.32 10.45
C VAL A 166 -12.07 22.25 10.91
N TYR A 167 -13.34 21.86 10.77
CA TYR A 167 -14.46 22.73 11.14
C TYR A 167 -14.64 22.86 12.65
N GLY A 168 -14.31 21.82 13.42
CA GLY A 168 -14.41 21.84 14.88
C GLY A 168 -13.30 22.61 15.58
N LEU A 169 -12.10 22.69 14.99
CA LEU A 169 -10.93 23.34 15.61
C LEU A 169 -10.56 24.68 14.97
N ALA A 170 -10.82 24.85 13.67
CA ALA A 170 -10.44 26.04 12.91
C ALA A 170 -11.66 26.86 12.43
N GLY A 171 -12.84 26.57 12.94
CA GLY A 171 -14.04 27.38 12.72
C GLY A 171 -13.83 28.80 13.22
N ARG A 172 -13.75 29.77 12.30
CA ARG A 172 -13.82 31.19 12.65
C ARG A 172 -15.30 31.54 12.81
N TYR A 173 -15.69 31.97 14.00
CA TYR A 173 -16.96 32.63 14.22
C TYR A 173 -16.87 34.00 13.54
N ASP A 174 -17.37 34.11 12.32
CA ASP A 174 -17.72 35.42 11.79
C ASP A 174 -19.09 35.79 12.33
N ASP A 175 -19.22 37.01 12.85
CA ASP A 175 -20.52 37.57 13.20
C ASP A 175 -21.32 37.73 11.91
N THR A 176 -22.25 36.81 11.65
CA THR A 176 -23.22 36.86 10.52
C THR A 176 -24.29 37.93 10.76
N GLY A 177 -23.86 39.12 11.20
CA GLY A 177 -24.70 40.21 11.68
C GLY A 177 -24.22 41.57 11.15
N LYS A 178 -24.14 41.70 9.82
CA LYS A 178 -24.47 42.92 9.07
C LYS A 178 -25.14 42.54 7.77
#